data_AF-A0A7C5ZN54-F1
#
_entry.id   AF-A0A7C5ZN54-F1
#
_cell.length_a   1.000
_cell.length_b   1.000
_cell.length_c   1.000
_cell.angle_alpha   90.00
_cell.angle_beta   90.00
_cell.angle_gamma   90.00
#
_symmetry.space_group_name_H-M   'P 1'
#
loop_
_entity.id
_entity.type
_entity.pdbx_description
1 polymer ?
#
loop_
_entity_poly.entity_id
_entity_poly.type
_entity_poly.pdbx_seq_one_letter_code
_entity_poly.pdbx_strand_id
1 'polypeptide(L)' 'MFRLPELSYGYDALEPFIDTKTMEIHYNGHHGTYVKNLNGA' A
#
# COMPACT_ATOMS: atom_id res chain seq x y z
N MET A 1 9.53 -7.85 -13.83
CA MET A 1 9.15 -6.59 -13.15
C MET A 1 8.14 -6.94 -12.07
N PHE A 2 8.45 -6.57 -10.83
CA PHE A 2 7.60 -6.79 -9.66
C PHE A 2 6.35 -5.91 -9.71
N ARG A 3 5.28 -6.32 -9.02
CA ARG A 3 4.00 -5.60 -8.97
C ARG A 3 3.60 -5.37 -7.52
N LEU A 4 2.94 -4.23 -7.28
CA LEU A 4 2.30 -3.94 -6.01
C LEU A 4 1.06 -4.86 -5.89
N PRO A 5 0.97 -5.74 -4.89
CA PRO A 5 -0.15 -6.67 -4.75
C PRO A 5 -1.43 -5.91 -4.37
N GLU A 6 -2.55 -6.21 -5.01
CA GLU A 6 -3.83 -5.58 -4.66
C GLU A 6 -4.26 -5.93 -3.23
N LEU A 7 -4.86 -4.95 -2.54
CA LEU A 7 -5.49 -5.19 -1.25
C LEU A 7 -6.75 -6.05 -1.47
N SER A 8 -6.95 -7.05 -0.61
CA SER A 8 -8.16 -7.88 -0.60
C SER A 8 -9.36 -7.22 0.09
N TYR A 9 -9.19 -5.97 0.54
CA TYR A 9 -10.16 -5.19 1.31
C TYR A 9 -10.01 -3.70 1.02
N GLY A 10 -11.06 -2.92 1.32
CA GLY A 10 -11.04 -1.45 1.20
C GLY A 10 -10.10 -0.79 2.21
N TYR A 11 -9.65 0.44 1.91
CA TYR A 11 -8.74 1.18 2.80
C TYR A 11 -9.29 1.43 4.21
N ASP A 12 -10.61 1.45 4.35
CA ASP A 12 -11.37 1.66 5.58
C ASP A 12 -11.71 0.37 6.34
N ALA A 13 -11.41 -0.81 5.76
CA ALA A 13 -11.85 -2.10 6.30
C ALA A 13 -11.26 -2.45 7.68
N LEU A 14 -10.26 -1.71 8.13
CA LEU A 14 -9.55 -1.92 9.39
C LEU A 14 -9.89 -0.86 10.46
N GLU A 15 -10.82 0.04 10.19
CA GLU A 15 -11.33 0.99 11.19
C GLU A 15 -12.01 0.25 12.36
N PRO A 16 -11.89 0.73 13.62
CA PRO A 16 -11.12 1.90 14.07
C PRO A 16 -9.67 1.58 14.47
N PHE A 17 -9.16 0.40 14.10
CA PHE A 17 -7.84 -0.09 14.55
C PHE A 17 -6.70 0.48 13.71
N ILE A 18 -6.92 0.64 12.41
CA ILE A 18 -6.02 1.32 11.50
C ILE A 18 -6.87 2.28 10.68
N ASP A 19 -6.53 3.56 10.73
CA ASP A 19 -7.28 4.58 10.03
C ASP A 19 -7.07 4.50 8.51
N THR A 20 -8.10 4.91 7.78
CA THR A 20 -8.11 4.91 6.31
C THR A 20 -6.91 5.68 5.73
N LYS A 21 -6.51 6.80 6.36
CA LYS A 21 -5.43 7.64 5.83
C LYS A 21 -4.08 6.95 5.95
N THR A 22 -3.85 6.25 7.05
CA THR A 22 -2.67 5.39 7.24
C THR A 22 -2.61 4.31 6.16
N MET A 23 -3.72 3.63 5.86
CA MET A 23 -3.75 2.58 4.82
C MET A 23 -3.45 3.14 3.42
N GLU A 24 -3.99 4.30 3.06
CA GLU A 24 -3.69 4.98 1.79
C GLU A 24 -2.19 5.27 1.64
N ILE A 25 -1.58 5.89 2.66
CA ILE A 25 -0.17 6.31 2.64
C ILE A 25 0.75 5.09 2.68
N HIS A 26 0.45 4.10 3.51
CA HIS A 26 1.27 2.90 3.65
C HIS A 26 1.27 2.09 2.34
N TYR A 27 0.11 1.83 1.76
CA TYR A 27 0.00 1.03 0.54
C TYR A 27 0.53 1.77 -0.70
N ASN A 28 -0.03 2.94 -1.03
CA ASN A 28 0.34 3.65 -2.26
C ASN A 28 1.71 4.34 -2.15
N GLY A 29 2.04 4.86 -0.96
CA GLY A 29 3.29 5.55 -0.69
C GLY A 29 4.43 4.57 -0.43
N HIS A 30 4.47 3.99 0.75
CA HIS A 30 5.62 3.19 1.20
C HIS A 30 5.81 1.92 0.35
N HIS A 31 4.80 1.05 0.28
CA HIS A 31 4.91 -0.20 -0.48
C HIS A 31 5.05 0.05 -1.99
N GLY A 32 4.26 0.99 -2.55
CA GLY A 32 4.40 1.42 -3.94
C GLY A 32 5.81 1.91 -4.29
N THR A 33 6.43 2.71 -3.41
CA THR A 33 7.81 3.19 -3.61
C THR A 33 8.82 2.06 -3.60
N TYR A 34 8.70 1.07 -2.71
CA TYR A 34 9.60 -0.09 -2.72
C TYR A 34 9.54 -0.87 -4.03
N VAL A 35 8.34 -1.15 -4.54
CA VAL A 35 8.17 -1.85 -5.83
C VAL A 35 8.78 -1.05 -6.99
N LYS A 36 8.56 0.28 -7.00
CA LYS A 36 9.14 1.16 -8.03
C LYS A 36 10.66 1.13 -8.00
N ASN A 37 11.27 1.25 -6.82
CA ASN A 37 12.73 1.27 -6.68
C ASN A 37 13.34 -0.09 -7.03
N LEU A 38 12.72 -1.19 -6.60
CA LEU A 38 13.17 -2.54 -6.93
C LEU A 38 13.14 -2.81 -8.44
N ASN A 39 12.17 -2.23 -9.15
CA ASN A 39 12.09 -2.35 -10.61
C ASN A 39 13.07 -1.45 -11.37
N GLY A 40 13.62 -0.42 -10.71
CA GLY A 40 14.57 0.52 -11.30
C GLY A 40 16.04 0.24 -10.94
N ALA A 41 16.30 -0.79 -10.13
CA ALA A 41 17.63 -1.31 -9.82
C ALA A 41 18.06 -2.33 -10.88
#